data_AF-A0A834TUK5-F1
#
_entry.id   AF-A0A834TUK5-F1
#
_cell.length_a   1.000
_cell.length_b   1.000
_cell.length_c   1.000
_cell.angle_alpha   90.00
_cell.angle_beta   90.00
_cell.angle_gamma   90.00
#
_symmetry.space_group_name_H-M   'P 1'
#
loop_
_entity.id
_entity.type
_entity.pdbx_description
1 polymer ?
#
loop_
_entity_poly.entity_id
_entity_poly.type
_entity_poly.pdbx_seq_one_letter_code
_entity_poly.pdbx_strand_id
1 'polypeptide(L)' 'MIPSPTSSEAPLFPQCLNWLLENQVVDGSWGLPNPHHLFNKDSLLSTLACVLALKQWGVGDHQINREVGEVIQKDGKNT' A
#
# COMPACT_ATOMS: atom_id res chain seq x y z
N MET A 1 -6.56 -3.56 11.43
CA MET A 1 -7.06 -4.86 10.96
C MET A 1 -7.38 -5.75 12.15
N ILE A 2 -8.35 -6.65 12.03
CA ILE A 2 -8.82 -7.48 13.15
C ILE A 2 -8.14 -8.85 13.06
N PRO A 3 -7.44 -9.32 14.12
CA PRO A 3 -6.86 -10.66 14.13
C PRO A 3 -7.95 -11.73 14.24
N SER A 4 -7.66 -12.91 13.71
CA SER A 4 -8.54 -14.06 13.91
C SER A 4 -8.58 -14.44 15.40
N PRO A 5 -9.75 -14.80 15.96
CA PRO A 5 -9.86 -15.29 17.33
C PRO A 5 -9.13 -16.62 17.56
N THR A 6 -8.77 -17.35 16.49
CA THR A 6 -8.08 -18.65 16.56
C THR A 6 -6.57 -18.55 16.28
N SER A 7 -6.09 -17.46 15.68
CA SER A 7 -4.67 -17.24 15.39
C SER A 7 -4.39 -15.74 15.27
N SER A 8 -3.49 -15.24 16.11
CA SER A 8 -3.04 -13.84 16.05
C SER A 8 -2.13 -13.56 14.84
N GLU A 9 -1.76 -14.60 14.08
CA GLU A 9 -0.91 -14.50 12.88
C GLU A 9 -1.71 -14.41 11.58
N ALA A 10 -3.04 -14.53 11.65
CA ALA A 10 -3.92 -14.43 10.49
C ALA A 10 -4.99 -13.34 10.66
N PRO A 11 -5.28 -12.56 9.60
CA PRO A 11 -6.39 -11.62 9.63
C PRO A 11 -7.73 -12.36 9.67
N LEU A 12 -8.71 -11.77 10.35
CA LEU A 12 -10.09 -12.26 10.36
C LEU A 12 -10.72 -12.26 8.95
N PHE A 13 -10.28 -11.34 8.09
CA PHE A 13 -10.74 -11.19 6.71
C PHE A 13 -9.57 -11.20 5.73
N PRO A 14 -9.06 -12.38 5.35
CA PRO A 14 -7.93 -12.49 4.40
C PRO A 14 -8.27 -11.93 3.02
N GLN A 15 -9.55 -11.98 2.61
CA GLN A 15 -10.04 -11.41 1.36
C GLN A 15 -9.70 -9.92 1.22
N CYS A 16 -9.79 -9.15 2.31
CA CYS A 16 -9.48 -7.72 2.31
C CYS A 16 -8.00 -7.45 2.06
N LEU A 17 -7.14 -8.33 2.59
CA LEU A 17 -5.70 -8.26 2.38
C LEU A 17 -5.35 -8.57 0.92
N ASN A 18 -6.00 -9.57 0.33
CA ASN A 18 -5.82 -9.90 -1.09
C ASN A 18 -6.30 -8.77 -2.01
N TRP A 19 -7.46 -8.18 -1.71
CA TRP A 19 -7.94 -7.01 -2.43
C TRP A 19 -6.93 -5.87 -2.38
N LEU A 20 -6.30 -5.64 -1.23
CA LEU A 20 -5.25 -4.65 -1.08
C LEU A 20 -4.09 -4.91 -2.05
N LEU A 21 -3.57 -6.15 -2.09
CA LEU A 21 -2.46 -6.54 -2.95
C LEU A 21 -2.75 -6.34 -4.44
N GLU A 22 -4.00 -6.51 -4.87
CA GLU A 22 -4.44 -6.40 -6.25
C GLU A 22 -4.80 -4.96 -6.68
N ASN A 23 -5.10 -4.07 -5.73
CA ASN A 23 -5.64 -2.73 -6.01
C ASN A 23 -4.61 -1.60 -5.75
N GLN A 24 -3.31 -1.90 -5.74
CA GLN A 24 -2.27 -0.87 -5.72
C GLN A 24 -2.25 -0.14 -7.07
N VAL A 25 -2.24 1.19 -7.03
CA VAL A 25 -2.18 2.04 -8.24
C VAL A 25 -0.78 2.00 -8.84
N VAL A 26 -0.64 2.34 -10.13
CA VAL A 26 0.65 2.34 -10.84
C VAL A 26 1.69 3.26 -10.19
N ASP A 27 1.29 4.29 -9.45
CA ASP A 27 2.23 5.14 -8.70
C ASP A 27 2.65 4.56 -7.33
N GLY A 28 2.14 3.38 -6.98
CA GLY A 28 2.38 2.72 -5.69
C GLY A 28 1.37 3.11 -4.60
N SER A 29 0.48 4.07 -4.85
CA SER A 29 -0.49 4.52 -3.86
C SER A 29 -1.72 3.60 -3.79
N TRP A 30 -2.47 3.73 -2.68
CA TRP A 30 -3.84 3.25 -2.60
C TRP A 30 -4.77 4.45 -2.43
N GLY A 31 -5.65 4.66 -3.40
CA GLY A 31 -6.57 5.79 -3.43
C GLY A 31 -7.14 6.01 -4.83
N LEU A 32 -8.12 6.91 -4.96
CA LEU A 32 -8.64 7.27 -6.27
C LEU A 32 -7.57 8.04 -7.06
N PRO A 33 -7.29 7.67 -8.32
CA PRO A 33 -6.43 8.44 -9.21
C PRO A 33 -7.16 9.72 -9.60
N ASN A 34 -7.16 10.70 -8.70
CA ASN A 34 -7.84 11.97 -8.92
C ASN A 34 -6.82 12.97 -9.50
N PRO A 35 -7.03 13.47 -10.73
CA PRO A 35 -6.09 14.37 -11.39
C PRO A 35 -5.94 15.75 -10.72
N HIS A 36 -6.72 16.07 -9.68
CA HIS A 36 -6.66 17.33 -8.91
C HIS A 36 -5.66 17.34 -7.73
N HIS A 37 -4.51 16.74 -7.95
CA HIS A 37 -3.11 17.13 -7.64
C HIS A 37 -2.63 18.08 -6.53
N LEU A 38 -3.36 18.53 -5.50
CA LEU A 38 -2.72 19.48 -4.55
C LEU A 38 -2.77 19.15 -3.06
N PHE A 39 -3.66 18.28 -2.59
CA PHE A 39 -3.74 17.96 -1.16
C PHE A 39 -4.24 16.53 -0.91
N ASN A 40 -3.48 15.55 -1.41
CA ASN A 40 -3.83 14.14 -1.32
C ASN A 40 -3.53 13.52 0.06
N LYS A 41 -3.93 14.20 1.16
CA LYS A 41 -3.88 13.64 2.52
C LYS A 41 -4.62 12.30 2.59
N ASP A 42 -5.73 12.19 1.88
CA ASP A 42 -6.53 10.97 1.86
C ASP A 42 -5.82 9.82 1.15
N SER A 43 -5.11 10.08 0.05
CA SER A 43 -4.29 9.06 -0.61
C SER A 43 -3.08 8.69 0.23
N LEU A 44 -2.42 9.64 0.89
CA LEU A 44 -1.29 9.34 1.78
C LEU A 44 -1.74 8.52 3.00
N LEU A 45 -2.84 8.89 3.64
CA LEU A 45 -3.41 8.16 4.77
C LEU A 45 -3.89 6.78 4.35
N SER A 46 -4.54 6.67 3.19
CA SER A 46 -4.97 5.39 2.64
C SER A 46 -3.77 4.49 2.32
N THR A 47 -2.75 5.01 1.64
CA THR A 47 -1.50 4.32 1.33
C THR A 47 -0.80 3.86 2.60
N LEU A 48 -0.62 4.75 3.59
CA LEU A 48 -0.02 4.40 4.87
C LEU A 48 -0.83 3.34 5.62
N ALA A 49 -2.16 3.45 5.65
CA ALA A 49 -3.01 2.44 6.26
C ALA A 49 -2.88 1.08 5.56
N CYS A 50 -2.73 1.08 4.23
CA CYS A 50 -2.51 -0.13 3.44
C CYS A 50 -1.15 -0.76 3.72
N VAL A 51 -0.08 0.03 3.75
CA VAL A 51 1.27 -0.46 4.11
C VAL A 51 1.30 -1.01 5.52
N LEU A 52 0.71 -0.30 6.49
CA LEU A 52 0.65 -0.77 7.87
C LEU A 52 -0.14 -2.08 7.98
N ALA A 53 -1.23 -2.21 7.22
CA ALA A 53 -1.99 -3.45 7.13
C ALA A 53 -1.16 -4.60 6.54
N LEU A 54 -0.46 -4.38 5.42
CA LEU A 54 0.39 -5.40 4.78
C LEU A 54 1.56 -5.81 5.68
N LYS A 55 2.22 -4.83 6.29
CA LYS A 55 3.34 -5.04 7.23
C LYS A 55 2.91 -5.78 8.50
N GLN A 56 1.72 -5.48 9.02
CA GLN A 56 1.17 -6.16 10.20
C GLN A 56 1.05 -7.67 10.00
N TRP A 57 0.80 -8.11 8.77
CA TRP A 57 0.63 -9.52 8.43
C TRP A 57 1.83 -10.13 7.68
N GLY A 58 2.91 -9.37 7.51
CA GLY A 58 4.13 -9.85 6.84
C GLY A 58 3.90 -10.25 5.38
N VAL A 59 2.99 -9.58 4.66
CA VAL A 59 2.70 -9.85 3.25
C VAL A 59 2.97 -8.62 2.39
N GLY A 60 3.08 -8.80 1.07
CA GLY A 60 3.10 -7.69 0.13
C GLY A 60 4.40 -6.89 0.11
N ASP A 61 5.54 -7.51 0.43
CA ASP A 61 6.86 -6.86 0.37
C ASP A 61 7.13 -6.20 -0.98
N HIS A 62 6.66 -6.78 -2.08
CA HIS A 62 6.78 -6.18 -3.40
C HIS A 62 6.04 -4.84 -3.48
N GLN A 63 4.80 -4.79 -2.99
CA GLN A 63 3.99 -3.58 -2.99
C GLN A 63 4.55 -2.51 -2.04
N ILE A 64 5.06 -2.93 -0.87
CA ILE A 64 5.73 -2.03 0.11
C ILE A 64 7.00 -1.43 -0.50
N ASN A 65 7.82 -2.25 -1.18
CA ASN A 65 9.07 -1.78 -1.78
C ASN A 65 8.85 -0.90 -3.01
N ARG A 66 7.73 -1.05 -3.71
CA ARG A 66 7.38 -0.23 -4.87
C ARG A 66 7.15 1.24 -4.51
N GLU A 67 6.59 1.52 -3.34
CA GLU A 67 6.46 2.89 -2.81
C GLU A 67 7.83 3.54 -2.57
N VAL A 68 8.84 2.76 -2.19
CA VAL A 68 10.20 3.25 -1.93
C VAL A 68 11.00 3.39 -3.23
N GLY A 69 10.75 2.53 -4.22
CA GLY A 69 11.50 2.45 -5.48
C GLY A 69 11.30 3.63 -6.45
N GLU A 70 10.09 4.19 -6.53
CA GLU A 70 9.82 5.32 -7.44
C GLU A 70 10.45 6.64 -6.98
N VAL A 71 10.79 6.78 -5.69
CA VAL A 71 11.51 7.95 -5.16
C VAL A 71 12.98 7.94 -5.60
N ILE A 72 13.57 6.76 -5.89
CA ILE A 72 15.01 6.63 -6.18
C ILE A 72 15.31 6.63 -7.69
N GLN A 73 14.35 6.31 -8.57
CA GLN A 73 14.60 6.28 -10.02
C GLN A 73 14.37 7.60 -10.78
N LYS A 74 13.84 8.66 -10.15
CA LYS A 74 13.64 9.96 -10.83
C LYS A 74 14.86 10.89 -10.86
N ASP A 75 15.92 10.61 -10.13
CA ASP A 75 17.16 11.43 -10.14
C ASP A 75 18.27 10.91 -11.10
N GLY A 76 18.05 9.80 -11.79
CA GLY A 76 19.13 9.04 -12.45
C GLY A 76 19.22 9.08 -13.97
N LYS A 77 18.43 9.89 -14.69
CA LYS A 77 18.49 9.91 -16.17
C LYS A 77 18.11 11.26 -16.76
N ASN A 78 19.05 12.20 -16.74
CA ASN A 78 19.15 13.29 -17.71
C ASN A 78 20.64 13.54 -17.99
N THR A 79 21.19 12.71 -18.90
CA THR A 79 22.38 12.99 -19.71
C THR A 79 22.11 12.48 -21.10
#